data_AF-A0A2T5JDY6-F1
#
_entry.id   AF-A0A2T5JDY6-F1
#
_cell.length_a   1.000
_cell.length_b   1.000
_cell.length_c   1.000
_cell.angle_alpha   90.00
_cell.angle_beta   90.00
_cell.angle_gamma   90.00
#
_symmetry.space_group_name_H-M   'P 1'
#
loop_
_entity.id
_entity.type
_entity.pdbx_description
1 polymer ?
#
loop_
_entity_poly.entity_id
_entity_poly.type
_entity_poly.pdbx_seq_one_letter_code
_entity_poly.pdbx_strand_id
1 'polypeptide(L)' 'MSIAEIKQKLHEYIDTAEDEQLLEAVYDLLENGGSPERNSLTAEQWEELDRRMEEYQNGSAKIYDWEDAAKKIESSLKKK' A
#
# COMPACT_ATOMS: atom_id res chain seq x y z
N MET A 1 17.93 19.31 1.23
CA MET A 1 16.78 20.24 1.24
C MET A 1 16.67 20.82 2.63
N SER A 2 16.57 22.15 2.72
CA SER A 2 16.26 22.88 3.93
C SER A 2 14.77 22.78 4.25
N ILE A 3 14.42 23.06 5.50
CA ILE A 3 13.01 23.12 5.94
C ILE A 3 12.22 24.15 5.12
N ALA A 4 12.87 25.26 4.73
CA ALA A 4 12.24 26.30 3.91
C ALA A 4 11.88 25.77 2.51
N GLU A 5 12.79 25.04 1.87
CA GLU A 5 12.54 24.44 0.55
C GLU A 5 11.44 23.37 0.61
N ILE A 6 11.37 22.59 1.69
CA ILE A 6 10.32 21.59 1.88
C ILE A 6 8.95 22.25 2.00
N LYS A 7 8.84 23.31 2.81
CA LYS A 7 7.58 24.06 2.97
C LYS A 7 7.11 24.68 1.65
N GLN A 8 8.03 25.29 0.91
CA GLN A 8 7.69 25.91 -0.37
C GLN A 8 7.13 24.89 -1.36
N LYS A 9 7.80 23.74 -1.52
CA LYS A 9 7.32 22.68 -2.42
C LYS A 9 5.97 22.10 -2.00
N LEU A 10 5.73 21.95 -0.70
CA LEU A 10 4.45 21.44 -0.20
C LEU A 10 3.31 22.41 -0.51
N HIS A 11 3.52 23.71 -0.31
CA HIS A 11 2.54 24.74 -0.66
C HIS A 11 2.25 24.77 -2.16
N GLU A 12 3.28 24.80 -3.01
CA GLU A 12 3.11 24.77 -4.47
C GLU A 12 2.31 23.55 -4.93
N TYR A 13 2.55 22.40 -4.31
CA TYR A 13 1.84 21.16 -4.63
C TYR A 13 0.38 21.19 -4.18
N ILE A 14 0.10 21.66 -2.96
CA ILE A 14 -1.29 21.80 -2.46
C ILE A 14 -2.09 22.78 -3.33
N ASP A 15 -1.48 23.89 -3.74
CA ASP A 15 -2.14 24.94 -4.52
C ASP A 15 -2.43 24.50 -5.97
N THR A 16 -1.74 23.49 -6.49
CA THR A 16 -1.86 23.02 -7.88
C THR A 16 -2.52 21.65 -8.00
N ALA A 17 -2.75 20.95 -6.90
CA ALA A 17 -3.40 19.66 -6.90
C ALA A 17 -4.90 19.80 -7.21
N GLU A 18 -5.35 19.19 -8.30
CA GLU A 18 -6.77 19.05 -8.64
C GLU A 18 -7.35 17.69 -8.20
N ASP A 19 -6.53 16.83 -7.60
CA ASP A 19 -6.91 15.50 -7.12
C ASP A 19 -7.32 15.55 -5.64
N GLU A 20 -8.64 15.54 -5.42
CA GLU A 20 -9.27 15.57 -4.10
C GLU A 20 -8.84 14.38 -3.22
N GLN A 21 -8.72 13.17 -3.77
CA GLN A 21 -8.36 11.98 -3.00
C GLN A 21 -6.93 12.05 -2.48
N LEU A 22 -6.03 12.62 -3.29
CA LEU A 22 -4.65 12.81 -2.90
C LEU A 22 -4.51 13.88 -1.81
N LEU A 23 -5.29 14.97 -1.90
CA LEU A 23 -5.35 16.01 -0.88
C LEU A 23 -5.92 15.48 0.45
N GLU A 24 -6.99 14.69 0.40
CA GLU A 24 -7.55 14.00 1.57
C GLU A 24 -6.52 13.07 2.24
N ALA A 25 -5.79 12.27 1.46
CA ALA A 25 -4.77 11.37 1.99
C ALA A 25 -3.61 12.13 2.68
N VAL A 26 -3.17 13.25 2.10
CA VAL A 26 -2.14 14.11 2.70
C VAL A 26 -2.67 14.78 3.96
N TYR A 27 -3.91 15.26 3.94
CA TYR A 27 -4.58 15.85 5.09
C TYR A 27 -4.69 14.84 6.25
N ASP A 28 -5.14 13.62 5.98
CA ASP A 28 -5.23 12.55 6.96
C ASP A 28 -3.87 12.16 7.54
N LEU A 29 -2.83 12.11 6.70
CA LEU A 29 -1.46 11.84 7.13
C LEU A 29 -0.94 12.93 8.08
N LEU A 30 -1.29 14.20 7.84
CA LEU A 30 -0.83 15.34 8.63
C LEU A 30 -1.66 15.57 9.90
N GLU A 31 -3.00 15.45 9.83
CA GLU A 31 -3.92 15.74 10.93
C GLU A 31 -4.04 14.57 11.91
N ASN A 32 -4.14 13.34 11.42
CA ASN A 32 -4.16 12.14 12.27
C ASN A 32 -2.76 11.70 12.69
N GLY A 33 -1.78 12.61 12.55
CA GLY A 33 -0.40 12.48 13.00
C GLY A 33 0.22 11.20 12.48
N GLY A 34 0.03 10.91 11.18
CA GLY A 34 0.49 9.73 10.48
C GLY A 34 0.67 8.56 11.43
N SER A 35 -0.38 8.16 12.18
CA SER A 35 -0.23 7.10 13.17
C SER A 35 0.29 5.88 12.42
N PRO A 36 1.58 5.52 12.58
CA PRO A 36 2.05 4.30 11.95
C PRO A 36 1.17 3.16 12.48
N GLU A 37 0.69 3.20 13.72
CA GLU A 37 -0.06 2.09 14.29
C GLU A 37 -1.46 1.83 13.70
N ARG A 38 -2.15 2.80 13.07
CA ARG A 38 -3.50 2.54 12.49
C ARG A 38 -3.45 2.00 11.06
N ASN A 39 -2.38 2.28 10.32
CA ASN A 39 -2.22 1.90 8.91
C ASN A 39 -0.92 1.13 8.63
N SER A 40 -0.12 0.79 9.65
CA SER A 40 1.07 -0.04 9.46
C SER A 40 0.71 -1.51 9.49
N LEU A 41 1.36 -2.23 8.59
CA LEU A 41 1.40 -3.68 8.63
C LEU A 41 2.04 -4.14 9.95
N THR A 42 1.52 -5.23 10.51
CA THR A 42 2.17 -5.92 11.63
C THR A 42 3.55 -6.43 11.20
N ALA A 43 4.42 -6.76 12.17
CA ALA A 43 5.71 -7.39 11.88
C ALA A 43 5.55 -8.65 11.02
N GLU A 44 4.57 -9.50 11.34
CA GLU A 44 4.26 -10.71 10.58
C GLU A 44 3.83 -10.41 9.13
N GLN A 45 3.09 -9.32 8.92
CA GLN A 45 2.67 -8.89 7.59
C GLN A 45 3.84 -8.33 6.77
N TRP A 46 4.77 -7.62 7.42
CA TRP A 46 6.03 -7.20 6.78
C TRP A 46 6.90 -8.39 6.40
N GLU A 47 7.07 -9.36 7.30
CA GLU A 47 7.81 -10.60 7.03
C GLU A 47 7.23 -11.38 5.84
N GLU A 48 5.89 -11.44 5.72
CA GLU A 48 5.25 -12.09 4.57
C GLU A 48 5.48 -11.32 3.26
N LEU A 49 5.52 -9.99 3.30
CA LEU A 49 5.86 -9.19 2.11
C LEU A 49 7.31 -9.39 1.68
N ASP A 50 8.24 -9.39 2.64
CA ASP A 50 9.66 -9.64 2.38
C ASP A 50 9.87 -11.03 1.78
N ARG A 51 9.25 -12.06 2.38
CA ARG A 51 9.26 -13.44 1.84
C ARG A 51 8.76 -13.49 0.41
N ARG A 52 7.63 -12.84 0.11
CA ARG A 52 7.06 -12.82 -1.26
C ARG A 52 7.95 -12.08 -2.25
N MET A 53 8.59 -11.00 -1.81
CA MET A 53 9.52 -10.23 -2.64
C MET A 53 10.74 -11.08 -2.99
N GLU A 54 11.31 -11.80 -2.03
CA GLU A 54 12.41 -12.74 -2.26
C GLU A 54 12.02 -13.85 -3.24
N GLU A 55 10.85 -14.47 -3.04
CA GLU A 55 10.32 -15.49 -3.94
C GLU A 55 10.11 -14.95 -5.36
N TYR A 56 9.69 -13.70 -5.51
CA TYR A 56 9.53 -13.08 -6.81
C TYR A 56 10.88 -12.84 -7.49
N GLN A 57 11.86 -12.28 -6.77
CA GLN A 57 13.18 -11.98 -7.30
C GLN A 57 13.97 -13.23 -7.69
N ASN A 58 13.80 -14.33 -6.95
CA ASN A 58 14.47 -15.60 -7.24
C ASN A 58 13.68 -16.51 -8.20
N GLY A 59 12.48 -16.08 -8.65
CA GLY A 59 11.64 -16.81 -9.59
C GLY A 59 10.93 -18.04 -9.01
N SER A 60 10.91 -18.21 -7.68
CA SER A 60 10.16 -19.27 -7.00
C SER A 60 8.74 -18.85 -6.60
N ALA A 61 8.37 -17.59 -6.83
CA ALA A 61 7.04 -17.08 -6.55
C ALA A 61 5.97 -17.92 -7.24
N LYS A 62 4.98 -18.34 -6.46
CA LYS A 62 3.83 -19.06 -6.98
C LYS A 62 2.94 -18.12 -7.78
N ILE A 63 2.95 -18.29 -9.09
CA ILE A 63 2.06 -17.60 -10.02
C ILE A 63 0.79 -18.43 -10.16
N TYR A 64 -0.35 -17.75 -10.17
CA TYR A 64 -1.65 -18.37 -10.40
C TYR A 64 -2.21 -17.85 -11.72
N ASP A 65 -2.72 -18.74 -12.55
CA ASP A 65 -3.50 -18.34 -13.71
C ASP A 65 -4.99 -18.20 -13.34
N TRP A 66 -5.78 -17.83 -14.35
CA TRP A 66 -7.22 -17.66 -14.19
C TRP A 66 -7.94 -18.95 -13.79
N GLU A 67 -7.48 -20.11 -14.27
CA GLU A 67 -8.09 -21.39 -13.95
C GLU A 67 -7.86 -21.78 -12.49
N ASP A 68 -6.67 -21.51 -11.96
CA ASP A 68 -6.35 -21.72 -10.55
C ASP A 68 -7.18 -20.82 -9.64
N ALA A 69 -7.35 -19.55 -10.03
CA ALA A 69 -8.21 -18.62 -9.32
C ALA A 69 -9.67 -19.10 -9.29
N ALA A 70 -10.20 -19.51 -10.44
CA ALA A 70 -11.56 -20.03 -10.56
C ALA A 70 -11.80 -21.29 -9.69
N LYS A 71 -10.87 -22.26 -9.73
CA LYS A 71 -10.93 -23.47 -8.88
C LYS A 71 -10.95 -23.13 -7.40
N LYS A 72 -10.16 -22.15 -6.97
CA LYS A 72 -10.09 -21.72 -5.57
C LYS A 72 -11.39 -21.07 -5.10
N ILE A 73 -12.00 -20.24 -5.95
CA ILE A 73 -13.32 -19.63 -5.69
C ILE A 73 -14.38 -20.71 -5.56
N GLU A 74 -14.48 -21.64 -6.52
CA GLU A 74 -15.43 -22.74 -6.47
C GLU A 74 -15.26 -23.61 -5.21
N SER A 75 -14.03 -23.93 -4.83
CA SER A 75 -13.75 -24.73 -3.63
C SER A 75 -14.16 -24.03 -2.34
N SER A 76 -14.10 -22.71 -2.32
CA SER A 76 -14.52 -21.88 -1.16
C SER A 76 -16.05 -21.78 -1.08
N LEU A 77 -16.72 -21.74 -2.23
CA LEU A 77 -18.19 -21.70 -2.32
C LEU A 77 -18.83 -23.05 -1.95
N LYS A 78 -18.19 -24.18 -2.27
CA LYS A 78 -18.67 -25.54 -1.92
C LYS A 78 -18.47 -25.94 -0.46
N LYS A 79 -17.74 -25.15 0.33
CA LYS A 79 -17.49 -25.37 1.77
C LYS A 79 -18.47 -24.62 2.70
N LYS A 80 -19.41 -23.87 2.13
CA LYS A 80 -20.58 -23.31 2.82
C LYS A 80 -21.79 -24.20 2.61
#